data_AF-A0A391NCR4-F1
#
_entry.id   AF-A0A391NCR4-F1
#
_cell.length_a   1.000
_cell.length_b   1.000
_cell.length_c   1.000
_cell.angle_alpha   90.00
_cell.angle_beta   90.00
_cell.angle_gamma   90.00
#
_symmetry.space_group_name_H-M   'P 1'
#
loop_
_entity.id
_entity.type
_entity.pdbx_description
1 polymer ?
#
loop_
_entity_poly.entity_id
_entity_poly.type
_entity_poly.pdbx_seq_one_letter_code
_entity_poly.pdbx_strand_id
1 'polypeptide(L)'
;MIEERLRTLVRHLGATKLAETTAITERQRWQTVATNRKVKARIEDMEELLKAFPQYELWLWKGEVDPTKGQISPGYEEAHSNLPSQNAG
;
A
#
# COMPACT_ATOMS: atom_id res chain seq x y z
N MET A 1 -9.97 -7.57 8.20
CA MET A 1 -9.01 -6.59 8.79
C MET A 1 -7.78 -6.44 7.91
N ILE A 2 -6.88 -7.42 7.80
CA ILE A 2 -5.66 -7.29 6.97
C ILE A 2 -5.96 -7.22 5.46
N GLU A 3 -6.92 -8.01 4.96
CA GLU A 3 -7.32 -7.99 3.54
C GLU A 3 -7.91 -6.65 3.10
N GLU A 4 -8.60 -5.95 4.01
CA GLU A 4 -9.12 -4.61 3.74
C GLU A 4 -7.99 -3.57 3.68
N ARG A 5 -7.03 -3.65 4.58
CA ARG A 5 -5.84 -2.79 4.56
C ARG A 5 -5.02 -3.02 3.30
N LEU A 6 -4.83 -4.27 2.89
CA LEU A 6 -4.18 -4.62 1.64
C LEU A 6 -4.91 -3.99 0.45
N ARG A 7 -6.24 -4.11 0.39
CA ARG A 7 -7.06 -3.47 -0.66
C ARG A 7 -6.89 -1.97 -0.72
N THR A 8 -6.92 -1.31 0.43
CA THR A 8 -6.72 0.14 0.53
C THR A 8 -5.33 0.51 0.05
N LEU A 9 -4.31 -0.26 0.42
CA LEU A 9 -2.94 -0.01 -0.01
C LEU A 9 -2.76 -0.21 -1.51
N VAL A 10 -3.31 -1.29 -2.07
CA VAL A 10 -3.26 -1.56 -3.51
C VAL A 10 -3.99 -0.48 -4.32
N ARG A 11 -5.09 0.07 -3.79
CA ARG A 11 -5.80 1.20 -4.40
C ARG A 11 -4.99 2.50 -4.34
N HIS A 12 -4.36 2.76 -3.21
CA HIS A 12 -3.55 3.95 -3.00
C HIS A 12 -2.29 3.95 -3.88
N LEU A 13 -1.53 2.84 -3.89
CA LEU A 13 -0.33 2.69 -4.72
C LEU A 13 -0.66 2.60 -6.21
N GLY A 14 -1.80 1.99 -6.54
CA GLY A 14 -2.25 1.75 -7.90
C GLY A 14 -1.69 0.45 -8.48
N ALA A 15 -2.56 -0.25 -9.21
CA ALA A 15 -2.24 -1.54 -9.83
C ALA A 15 -1.10 -1.47 -10.86
N THR A 16 -0.90 -0.31 -11.50
CA THR A 16 0.19 -0.11 -12.47
C THR A 16 1.54 -0.08 -11.76
N LYS A 17 1.69 0.78 -10.74
CA LYS A 17 2.92 0.91 -9.95
C LYS A 17 3.32 -0.43 -9.32
N LEU A 18 2.35 -1.14 -8.75
CA LEU A 18 2.58 -2.47 -8.19
C LEU A 18 3.05 -3.48 -9.23
N ALA A 19 2.48 -3.47 -10.43
CA ALA A 19 2.92 -4.36 -11.50
C ALA A 19 4.34 -4.05 -12.01
N GLU A 20 4.80 -2.80 -11.86
CA GLU A 20 6.15 -2.39 -12.25
C GLU A 20 7.19 -2.65 -11.14
N THR A 21 6.79 -2.58 -9.87
CA THR A 21 7.71 -2.73 -8.73
C THR A 21 7.76 -4.14 -8.14
N THR A 22 6.71 -4.94 -8.31
CA THR A 22 6.64 -6.33 -7.87
C THR A 22 6.96 -7.28 -9.03
N ALA A 23 7.32 -8.53 -8.73
CA ALA A 23 7.45 -9.58 -9.74
C ALA A 23 6.08 -9.98 -10.34
N ILE A 24 4.97 -9.63 -9.69
CA ILE A 24 3.61 -9.81 -10.23
C ILE A 24 3.33 -8.68 -11.23
N THR A 25 3.74 -8.90 -12.48
CA THR A 25 3.51 -7.98 -13.61
C THR A 25 2.05 -7.90 -14.05
N GLU A 26 1.20 -8.79 -13.55
CA GLU A 26 -0.23 -8.83 -13.85
C GLU A 26 -0.98 -7.68 -13.15
N ARG A 27 -1.09 -6.52 -13.81
CA ARG A 27 -1.92 -5.40 -13.35
C ARG A 27 -3.35 -5.82 -12.99
N GLN A 28 -3.93 -6.75 -13.76
CA GLN A 28 -5.29 -7.24 -13.54
C GLN A 28 -5.41 -8.00 -12.21
N ARG A 29 -4.35 -8.66 -11.75
CA ARG A 29 -4.26 -9.30 -10.44
C ARG A 29 -4.46 -8.26 -9.34
N TRP A 30 -3.67 -7.19 -9.38
CA TRP A 30 -3.76 -6.08 -8.41
C TRP A 30 -5.11 -5.38 -8.46
N GLN A 31 -5.69 -5.15 -9.64
CA GLN A 31 -7.05 -4.62 -9.76
C GLN A 31 -8.11 -5.52 -9.13
N THR A 32 -7.98 -6.84 -9.31
CA THR A 32 -8.88 -7.81 -8.72
C THR A 32 -8.74 -7.82 -7.19
N VAL A 33 -7.50 -7.80 -6.68
CA VAL A 33 -7.23 -7.70 -5.24
C VAL A 33 -7.86 -6.43 -4.68
N ALA A 34 -7.72 -5.28 -5.34
CA ALA A 34 -8.32 -4.01 -4.90
C ALA A 34 -9.86 -4.01 -4.92
N THR A 35 -10.47 -4.56 -5.98
CA THR A 35 -11.89 -4.31 -6.28
C THR A 35 -12.80 -5.47 -5.88
N ASN A 36 -12.32 -6.71 -6.02
CA ASN A 36 -13.14 -7.90 -5.86
C ASN A 36 -13.02 -8.47 -4.43
N ARG A 37 -14.00 -8.15 -3.56
CA ARG A 37 -14.05 -8.63 -2.17
C ARG A 37 -14.17 -10.15 -2.01
N LYS A 38 -14.56 -10.86 -3.07
CA LYS A 38 -14.67 -12.33 -3.06
C LYS A 38 -13.33 -13.03 -3.29
N VAL A 39 -12.36 -12.33 -3.88
CA VAL A 39 -11.03 -12.89 -4.14
C VAL A 39 -10.13 -12.60 -2.95
N LYS A 40 -9.69 -13.67 -2.28
CA LYS A 40 -8.66 -13.57 -1.24
C LYS A 40 -7.30 -13.28 -1.89
N ALA A 41 -6.56 -12.36 -1.32
CA ALA A 41 -5.16 -12.17 -1.69
C ALA A 41 -4.36 -13.41 -1.29
N ARG A 42 -3.43 -13.83 -2.15
CA ARG A 42 -2.48 -14.89 -1.79
C ARG A 42 -1.44 -14.31 -0.84
N ILE A 43 -0.80 -15.21 -0.12
CA ILE A 43 0.36 -14.87 0.70
C ILE A 43 1.46 -14.28 -0.21
N GLU A 44 1.68 -14.88 -1.37
CA GLU A 44 2.62 -14.38 -2.39
C GLU A 44 2.34 -12.92 -2.81
N ASP A 45 1.07 -12.58 -3.06
CA ASP A 45 0.67 -11.20 -3.40
C ASP A 45 1.04 -10.24 -2.26
N MET A 46 0.93 -10.69 -1.00
CA MET A 46 1.23 -9.88 0.17
C MET A 46 2.74 -9.74 0.40
N GLU A 47 3.51 -10.82 0.26
CA GLU A 47 4.97 -10.83 0.40
C GLU A 47 5.64 -9.96 -0.65
N GLU A 48 5.22 -10.07 -1.92
CA GLU A 48 5.72 -9.26 -3.01
C GLU A 48 5.44 -7.76 -2.80
N LEU A 49 4.25 -7.44 -2.30
CA LEU A 49 3.89 -6.08 -1.94
C LEU A 49 4.76 -5.55 -0.79
N LEU A 50 4.97 -6.33 0.26
CA LEU A 50 5.82 -5.92 1.40
C LEU A 50 7.30 -5.84 1.02
N LYS A 51 7.75 -6.67 0.08
CA LYS A 51 9.11 -6.62 -0.46
C LYS A 51 9.35 -5.35 -1.27
N ALA A 52 8.36 -4.91 -2.05
CA ALA A 52 8.42 -3.64 -2.78
C ALA A 52 8.21 -2.42 -1.86
N PHE A 53 7.37 -2.55 -0.84
CA PHE A 53 6.99 -1.46 0.06
C PHE A 53 7.01 -1.87 1.54
N PRO A 54 8.20 -2.10 2.12
CA PRO A 54 8.33 -2.55 3.51
C PRO A 54 7.83 -1.49 4.51
N GLN A 55 7.76 -0.22 4.11
CA GLN A 55 7.27 0.87 4.96
C GLN A 55 5.82 0.69 5.43
N TYR A 56 5.00 -0.13 4.75
CA TYR A 56 3.60 -0.35 5.15
C TYR A 56 3.41 -1.63 5.97
N GLU A 57 4.48 -2.35 6.33
CA GLU A 57 4.41 -3.63 7.04
C GLU A 57 3.65 -3.51 8.37
N LEU A 58 4.07 -2.62 9.27
CA LEU A 58 3.39 -2.41 10.56
C LEU A 58 1.92 -2.06 10.39
N TRP A 59 1.61 -1.20 9.42
CA TRP A 59 0.26 -0.77 9.18
C TRP A 59 -0.60 -1.91 8.63
N LEU A 60 -0.06 -2.73 7.74
CA LEU A 60 -0.77 -3.88 7.19
C LEU A 60 -1.10 -4.89 8.31
N TRP A 61 -0.09 -5.28 9.09
CA TRP A 61 -0.22 -6.28 10.15
C TRP A 61 -0.99 -5.79 11.38
N LYS A 62 -0.54 -4.69 11.98
CA LYS A 62 -1.10 -4.17 13.24
C LYS A 62 -2.13 -3.08 13.03
N GLY A 63 -2.02 -2.31 11.95
CA GLY A 63 -2.84 -1.10 11.74
C GLY A 63 -2.25 0.13 12.42
N GLU A 64 -1.03 -0.01 12.93
CA GLU A 64 -0.27 1.04 13.59
C GLU A 64 0.72 1.64 12.59
N VAL A 65 1.07 2.90 12.80
CA VAL A 65 2.11 3.60 12.05
C VAL A 65 3.19 4.07 13.00
N ASP A 66 4.43 3.97 12.58
CA ASP A 66 5.59 4.44 13.31
C ASP A 66 6.48 5.23 12.34
N PRO A 67 6.14 6.51 12.07
CA PRO A 67 6.87 7.33 11.11
C PRO A 67 8.34 7.53 11.53
N THR A 68 8.65 7.43 12.82
CA THR A 68 10.01 7.49 13.36
C THR A 68 10.90 6.34 12.91
N LYS A 69 10.31 5.16 12.64
CA LYS A 69 11.00 3.99 12.09
C LYS A 69 10.79 3.84 10.57
N GLY A 70 10.22 4.85 9.92
CA GLY A 70 9.88 4.80 8.50
C GLY A 70 8.69 3.91 8.18
N GLN A 71 7.88 3.53 9.18
CA GLN A 71 6.67 2.74 8.98
C GLN A 71 5.46 3.67 8.91
N ILE A 72 4.87 3.81 7.74
CA ILE A 72 3.83 4.79 7.46
C ILE A 72 2.56 4.12 6.95
N SER A 73 1.46 4.87 6.91
CA SER A 73 0.23 4.44 6.25
C SER A 73 0.06 5.21 4.93
N PRO A 74 -0.69 4.65 3.97
CA PRO A 74 -1.04 5.37 2.74
C PRO A 74 -1.66 6.75 3.03
N GLY A 75 -2.51 6.87 4.05
CA GLY A 75 -3.09 8.16 4.45
C GLY A 75 -2.07 9.16 5.01
N TYR A 76 -0.98 8.70 5.64
CA TYR A 76 0.10 9.57 6.09
C TYR A 76 0.95 10.10 4.91
N GLU A 77 1.18 9.27 3.90
CA GLU A 77 1.87 9.66 2.67
C GLU A 77 1.08 10.69 1.86
N GLU A 78 -0.25 10.54 1.76
CA GLU A 78 -1.13 11.55 1.13
C GLU A 78 -1.11 12.89 1.88
N ALA A 79 -1.11 12.85 3.22
CA ALA A 79 -1.07 14.07 4.03
C ALA A 79 0.28 14.79 3.93
N HIS A 80 1.39 14.04 3.85
CA HIS A 80 2.73 14.62 3.73
C HIS A 80 3.00 15.15 2.32
N SER A 81 2.51 14.47 1.28
CA SER A 81 2.65 14.93 -0.12
C SER A 81 1.79 16.16 -0.43
N ASN A 82 0.69 16.35 0.30
CA ASN A 82 -0.20 17.50 0.15
C ASN A 82 0.10 18.66 1.08
N LEU A 83 1.22 18.69 1.82
CA LEU A 83 1.66 19.93 2.46
C LEU A 83 2.10 20.90 1.36
N PRO A 84 1.28 21.91 0.99
CA PRO A 84 1.81 22.97 0.16
C PRO A 84 2.88 23.63 1.03
N SER A 85 4.06 23.83 0.47
CA SER A 85 5.12 24.60 1.10
C SER A 85 4.55 25.95 1.54
N GLN A 86 4.07 26.03 2.78
CA GLN A 86 3.65 27.28 3.41
C GLN A 86 4.95 28.01 3.69
N ASN A 87 5.44 28.68 2.64
CA ASN A 87 6.29 29.84 2.76
C ASN A 87 5.47 30.89 3.51
N ALA A 88 5.50 30.82 4.84
CA ALA A 88 5.15 31.94 5.69
C ALA A 88 6.33 32.92 5.61
N GLY A 89 6.22 33.87 4.67
CA GLY A 89 7.04 35.07 4.60
C GLY A 89 6.34 36.25 5.28
#